data_AF-A0A963HVE4-F1
#
_entry.id   AF-A0A963HVE4-F1
#
_cell.length_a   1.000
_cell.length_b   1.000
_cell.length_c   1.000
_cell.angle_alpha   90.00
_cell.angle_beta   90.00
_cell.angle_gamma   90.00
#
_symmetry.space_group_name_H-M   'P 1'
#
loop_
_entity.id
_entity.type
_entity.pdbx_description
1 polymer ?
#
loop_
_entity_poly.entity_id
_entity_poly.type
_entity_poly.pdbx_seq_one_letter_code
_entity_poly.pdbx_strand_id
1 'polypeptide(L)'
;RITDTNAFSVLEALRTRMKDLPYASLTLAGREVPVVVLKARSDEADTALLDAVDAAMGLDDPAHTLVYADAHRDVAKRARVDDDILNAVRLSGETRAADWLTELMVRGEPAAPVRPWLLAPLTQPPAGQPTRGKVVCNCFDVSEEAIVAAFRAGERLEQLQARTRCGSNCGSCLPELKRLAARS
;
A
#
# COMPACT_ATOMS: atom_id res chain seq x y z
N ARG A 1 -6.25 -6.71 0.28
CA ARG A 1 -7.64 -6.86 0.75
C ARG A 1 -8.14 -8.10 0.06
N ILE A 2 -8.20 -9.27 0.69
CA ILE A 2 -8.64 -10.45 -0.05
C ILE A 2 -9.96 -10.85 0.59
N THR A 3 -11.03 -10.65 -0.16
CA THR A 3 -12.40 -10.90 0.28
C THR A 3 -12.69 -12.40 0.41
N ASP A 4 -11.93 -13.25 -0.29
CA ASP A 4 -12.04 -14.73 -0.23
C ASP A 4 -11.02 -15.39 0.71
N THR A 5 -9.96 -14.67 1.11
CA THR A 5 -8.84 -15.18 1.91
C THR A 5 -8.50 -14.19 3.01
N ASN A 6 -8.57 -14.59 4.27
CA ASN A 6 -8.16 -13.71 5.37
C ASN A 6 -6.68 -13.29 5.19
N ALA A 7 -6.37 -12.01 5.41
CA ALA A 7 -5.01 -11.46 5.35
C ALA A 7 -3.99 -12.27 6.15
N PHE A 8 -4.42 -12.93 7.24
CA PHE A 8 -3.60 -13.85 8.01
C PHE A 8 -3.09 -15.04 7.18
N SER A 9 -3.97 -15.71 6.42
CA SER A 9 -3.61 -16.88 5.61
C SER A 9 -2.64 -16.50 4.49
N VAL A 10 -2.82 -15.32 3.88
CA VAL A 10 -1.88 -14.79 2.87
C VAL A 10 -0.53 -14.49 3.50
N LEU A 11 -0.52 -13.88 4.69
CA LEU A 11 0.71 -13.61 5.42
C LEU A 11 1.46 -14.91 5.76
N GLU A 12 0.77 -15.96 6.22
CA GLU A 12 1.39 -17.27 6.47
C GLU A 12 1.94 -17.90 5.18
N ALA A 13 1.15 -17.91 4.11
CA ALA A 13 1.57 -18.46 2.82
C ALA A 13 2.83 -17.76 2.30
N LEU A 14 2.85 -16.42 2.29
CA LEU A 14 4.00 -15.63 1.85
C LEU A 14 5.22 -15.79 2.79
N ARG A 15 5.00 -15.96 4.10
CA ARG A 15 6.09 -16.19 5.06
C ARG A 15 6.91 -17.44 4.73
N THR A 16 6.27 -18.50 4.24
CA THR A 16 6.99 -19.73 3.83
C THR A 16 7.94 -19.52 2.65
N ARG A 17 7.70 -18.49 1.84
CA ARG A 17 8.50 -18.13 0.66
C ARG A 17 9.64 -17.16 0.96
N MET A 18 9.63 -16.51 2.14
CA MET A 18 10.69 -15.56 2.51
C MET A 18 12.08 -16.19 2.57
N LYS A 19 12.18 -17.51 2.82
CA LYS A 19 13.45 -18.26 2.83
C LYS A 19 14.11 -18.36 1.45
N ASP A 20 13.32 -18.21 0.38
CA ASP A 20 13.76 -18.34 -1.00
C ASP A 20 14.20 -16.98 -1.57
N LEU A 21 14.11 -15.91 -0.77
CA LEU A 21 14.41 -14.54 -1.16
C LEU A 21 15.67 -14.03 -0.43
N PRO A 22 16.71 -13.55 -1.15
CA PRO A 22 17.93 -12.99 -0.54
C PRO A 22 17.65 -11.84 0.44
N TYR A 23 16.67 -11.00 0.11
CA TYR A 23 16.20 -9.93 0.97
C TYR A 23 14.71 -9.74 0.82
N ALA A 24 13.98 -9.81 1.94
CA ALA A 24 12.55 -9.60 1.95
C ALA A 24 12.09 -8.97 3.28
N SER A 25 11.04 -8.15 3.19
CA SER A 25 10.24 -7.73 4.33
C SER A 25 8.77 -8.05 4.06
N LEU A 26 8.11 -8.53 5.10
CA LEU A 26 6.69 -8.86 5.08
C LEU A 26 6.03 -8.11 6.23
N THR A 27 5.15 -7.16 5.90
CA THR A 27 4.51 -6.26 6.85
C THR A 27 3.01 -6.18 6.62
N LEU A 28 2.32 -5.54 7.57
CA LEU A 28 0.92 -5.17 7.43
C LEU A 28 0.82 -3.65 7.31
N ALA A 29 -0.07 -3.19 6.43
CA ALA A 29 -0.50 -1.81 6.31
C ALA A 29 -2.01 -1.69 6.56
N GLY A 30 -2.48 -0.52 6.98
CA GLY A 30 -3.88 -0.30 7.36
C GLY A 30 -4.23 -0.81 8.77
N ARG A 31 -5.31 -0.28 9.35
CA ARG A 31 -5.76 -0.62 10.71
C ARG A 31 -7.02 -1.47 10.74
N GLU A 32 -8.07 -0.99 10.07
CA GLU A 32 -9.37 -1.65 10.07
C GLU A 32 -9.38 -2.82 9.09
N VAL A 33 -8.79 -2.62 7.91
CA VAL A 33 -8.65 -3.67 6.90
C VAL A 33 -7.17 -3.86 6.59
N PRO A 34 -6.55 -4.95 7.05
CA PRO A 34 -5.13 -5.18 6.85
C PRO A 34 -4.81 -5.46 5.38
N VAL A 35 -3.74 -4.83 4.91
CA VAL A 35 -3.11 -5.08 3.61
C VAL A 35 -1.75 -5.73 3.89
N VAL A 36 -1.55 -6.93 3.36
CA VAL A 36 -0.25 -7.63 3.43
C VAL A 36 0.68 -7.02 2.39
N VAL A 37 1.87 -6.61 2.81
CA VAL A 37 2.87 -6.00 1.93
C VAL A 37 4.15 -6.84 1.98
N LEU A 38 4.47 -7.49 0.85
CA LEU A 38 5.74 -8.16 0.62
C LEU A 38 6.61 -7.25 -0.25
N LYS A 39 7.76 -6.82 0.27
CA LYS A 39 8.83 -6.17 -0.51
C LYS A 39 10.02 -7.10 -0.55
N ALA A 40 10.47 -7.47 -1.74
CA ALA A 40 11.53 -8.44 -1.91
C ALA A 40 12.50 -8.06 -3.03
N ARG A 41 13.74 -8.50 -2.89
CA ARG A 41 14.75 -8.53 -3.95
C ARG A 41 14.91 -9.97 -4.39
N SER A 42 14.86 -10.20 -5.69
CA SER A 42 15.33 -11.42 -6.35
C SER A 42 16.44 -11.04 -7.33
N ASP A 43 17.40 -11.93 -7.52
CA ASP A 43 18.50 -11.73 -8.45
C ASP A 43 18.11 -12.11 -9.89
N GLU A 44 17.16 -13.04 -10.03
CA GLU A 44 16.60 -13.46 -11.30
C GLU A 44 15.06 -13.47 -11.26
N ALA A 45 14.45 -13.42 -12.44
CA ALA A 45 13.02 -13.57 -12.63
C ALA A 45 12.60 -15.04 -12.43
N ASP A 46 12.52 -15.45 -11.16
CA ASP A 46 12.02 -16.77 -10.80
C ASP A 46 10.50 -16.82 -11.01
N THR A 47 10.11 -17.32 -12.17
CA THR A 47 8.70 -17.51 -12.55
C THR A 47 7.95 -18.43 -11.58
N ALA A 48 8.59 -19.45 -11.03
CA ALA A 48 7.95 -20.37 -10.07
C ALA A 48 7.67 -19.68 -8.74
N LEU A 49 8.58 -18.82 -8.27
CA LEU A 49 8.35 -18.00 -7.10
C LEU A 49 7.22 -16.99 -7.34
N LEU A 50 7.21 -16.33 -8.51
CA LEU A 50 6.16 -15.39 -8.87
C LEU A 50 4.78 -16.06 -8.93
N ASP A 51 4.66 -17.23 -9.55
CA ASP A 51 3.40 -17.97 -9.63
C ASP A 51 2.94 -18.44 -8.24
N ALA A 52 3.87 -18.86 -7.37
CA ALA A 52 3.54 -19.20 -5.98
C ALA A 52 3.04 -17.99 -5.17
N VAL A 53 3.64 -16.81 -5.38
CA VAL A 53 3.19 -15.55 -4.77
C VAL A 53 1.82 -15.15 -5.33
N ASP A 54 1.60 -15.28 -6.63
CA ASP A 54 0.34 -14.94 -7.28
C ASP A 54 -0.81 -15.86 -6.82
N ALA A 55 -0.57 -17.17 -6.70
CA ALA A 55 -1.55 -18.11 -6.13
C ALA A 55 -1.89 -17.77 -4.66
N ALA A 56 -0.89 -17.44 -3.84
CA ALA A 56 -1.11 -17.05 -2.44
C ALA A 56 -1.94 -15.76 -2.30
N MET A 57 -1.92 -14.88 -3.31
CA MET A 57 -2.65 -13.62 -3.35
C MET A 57 -3.93 -13.67 -4.20
N GLY A 58 -4.26 -14.82 -4.81
CA GLY A 58 -5.42 -15.00 -5.68
C GLY A 58 -5.35 -14.20 -6.99
N LEU A 59 -4.14 -14.08 -7.56
CA LEU A 59 -3.83 -13.41 -8.84
C LEU A 59 -3.65 -14.40 -10.01
N ASP A 60 -3.94 -15.68 -9.77
CA ASP A 60 -3.85 -16.79 -10.72
C ASP A 60 -5.15 -17.01 -11.52
N ASP A 61 -6.23 -16.34 -11.15
CA ASP A 61 -7.49 -16.36 -11.91
C ASP A 61 -7.44 -15.36 -13.09
N PRO A 62 -7.37 -15.83 -14.35
CA PRO A 62 -7.30 -14.97 -15.52
C PRO A 62 -8.60 -14.20 -15.79
N ALA A 63 -9.75 -14.62 -15.26
CA ALA A 63 -11.02 -13.92 -15.45
C ALA A 63 -11.12 -12.64 -14.59
N HIS A 64 -10.40 -12.61 -13.46
CA HIS A 64 -10.45 -11.52 -12.48
C HIS A 64 -9.16 -10.70 -12.39
N THR A 65 -8.13 -11.07 -13.15
CA THR A 65 -6.79 -10.48 -13.04
C THR A 65 -6.37 -9.72 -14.30
N LEU A 66 -6.00 -8.45 -14.11
CA LEU A 66 -5.29 -7.65 -15.10
C LEU A 66 -3.82 -8.08 -15.14
N VAL A 67 -3.28 -8.32 -16.33
CA VAL A 67 -1.90 -8.79 -16.52
C VAL A 67 -1.13 -7.85 -17.45
N TYR A 68 0.10 -7.52 -17.07
CA TYR A 68 1.07 -6.85 -17.93
C TYR A 68 2.40 -7.59 -17.84
N ALA A 69 3.00 -7.94 -18.98
CA ALA A 69 4.30 -8.59 -19.04
C ALA A 69 5.13 -8.02 -20.21
N ASP A 70 6.39 -7.69 -19.94
CA ASP A 70 7.40 -7.27 -20.91
C ASP A 70 8.70 -8.00 -20.59
N ALA A 71 8.92 -9.12 -21.29
CA ALA A 71 10.10 -9.98 -21.09
C ALA A 71 11.41 -9.26 -21.46
N HIS A 72 11.38 -8.28 -22.38
CA HIS A 72 12.58 -7.53 -22.76
C HIS A 72 13.05 -6.60 -21.65
N ARG A 73 12.14 -6.17 -20.77
CA ARG A 73 12.44 -5.28 -19.63
C ARG A 73 12.42 -5.99 -18.28
N ASP A 74 12.24 -7.30 -18.27
CA ASP A 74 12.04 -8.10 -17.05
C ASP A 74 10.92 -7.54 -16.16
N VAL A 75 9.83 -7.08 -16.78
CA VAL A 75 8.67 -6.53 -16.08
C VAL A 75 7.52 -7.52 -16.15
N ALA A 76 6.99 -7.86 -14.99
CA ALA A 76 5.73 -8.60 -14.89
C ALA A 76 4.90 -7.95 -13.79
N LYS A 77 3.62 -7.72 -14.05
CA LYS A 77 2.68 -7.15 -13.09
C LYS A 77 1.31 -7.81 -13.21
N ARG A 78 0.65 -8.00 -12.06
CA ARG A 78 -0.73 -8.53 -11.97
C ARG A 78 -1.53 -7.69 -10.98
N ALA A 79 -2.81 -7.44 -11.26
CA ALA A 79 -3.72 -6.76 -10.33
C ALA A 79 -5.12 -7.35 -10.41
N ARG A 80 -5.75 -7.58 -9.26
CA ARG A 80 -7.13 -8.08 -9.14
C ARG A 80 -8.03 -7.00 -8.55
N VAL A 81 -9.12 -6.72 -9.25
CA VAL A 81 -10.15 -5.76 -8.85
C VAL A 81 -11.49 -6.49 -8.78
N ASP A 82 -12.05 -6.62 -7.58
CA ASP A 82 -13.39 -7.19 -7.39
C ASP A 82 -14.30 -6.13 -6.76
N ASP A 83 -15.55 -6.05 -7.23
CA ASP A 83 -16.53 -5.05 -6.78
C ASP A 83 -15.97 -3.61 -6.77
N ASP A 84 -15.17 -3.31 -7.78
CA ASP A 84 -14.45 -2.04 -7.96
C ASP A 84 -13.40 -1.72 -6.88
N ILE A 85 -13.00 -2.69 -6.05
CA ILE A 85 -11.95 -2.52 -5.05
C ILE A 85 -10.68 -3.25 -5.49
N LEU A 86 -9.53 -2.57 -5.39
CA LEU A 86 -8.23 -3.20 -5.61
C LEU A 86 -7.91 -4.15 -4.45
N ASN A 87 -7.97 -5.46 -4.74
CA ASN A 87 -7.84 -6.50 -3.72
C ASN A 87 -6.42 -7.06 -3.61
N ALA A 88 -5.75 -7.22 -4.74
CA ALA A 88 -4.37 -7.67 -4.81
C ALA A 88 -3.60 -6.99 -5.95
N VAL A 89 -2.31 -6.76 -5.74
CA VAL A 89 -1.40 -6.31 -6.78
C VAL A 89 -0.01 -6.91 -6.55
N ARG A 90 0.63 -7.33 -7.64
CA ARG A 90 2.03 -7.77 -7.65
C ARG A 90 2.78 -7.01 -8.73
N LEU A 91 3.91 -6.41 -8.35
CA LEU A 91 4.81 -5.68 -9.23
C LEU A 91 6.20 -6.34 -9.19
N SER A 92 6.78 -6.66 -10.35
CA SER A 92 8.16 -7.17 -10.48
C SER A 92 8.89 -6.47 -11.61
N GLY A 93 10.21 -6.34 -11.43
CA GLY A 93 11.07 -5.46 -12.22
C GLY A 93 10.77 -4.01 -11.90
N GLU A 94 9.75 -3.45 -12.55
CA GLU A 94 9.31 -2.07 -12.34
C GLU A 94 8.24 -2.00 -11.23
N THR A 95 8.50 -1.20 -10.19
CA THR A 95 7.68 -1.17 -8.96
C THR A 95 7.30 0.25 -8.49
N ARG A 96 7.42 1.30 -9.32
CA ARG A 96 7.19 2.70 -8.89
C ARG A 96 5.79 2.96 -8.36
N ALA A 97 4.81 2.17 -8.77
CA ALA A 97 3.43 2.29 -8.34
C ALA A 97 3.13 1.69 -6.95
N ALA A 98 4.10 1.00 -6.31
CA ALA A 98 3.87 0.25 -5.09
C ALA A 98 3.25 1.07 -3.95
N ASP A 99 3.74 2.29 -3.71
CA ASP A 99 3.32 3.08 -2.55
C ASP A 99 1.88 3.58 -2.70
N TRP A 100 1.50 4.16 -3.85
CA TRP A 100 0.14 4.67 -4.03
C TRP A 100 -0.90 3.57 -4.22
N LEU A 101 -0.53 2.42 -4.80
CA LEU A 101 -1.43 1.26 -4.88
C LEU A 101 -1.67 0.66 -3.49
N THR A 102 -0.63 0.56 -2.66
CA THR A 102 -0.79 0.14 -1.25
C THR A 102 -1.75 1.07 -0.52
N GLU A 103 -1.64 2.38 -0.75
CA GLU A 103 -2.55 3.35 -0.16
C GLU A 103 -4.00 3.17 -0.63
N LEU A 104 -4.22 3.03 -1.94
CA LEU A 104 -5.55 2.76 -2.51
C LEU A 104 -6.19 1.51 -1.87
N MET A 105 -5.40 0.45 -1.70
CA MET A 105 -5.85 -0.79 -1.05
C MET A 105 -6.18 -0.60 0.44
N VAL A 106 -5.38 0.19 1.17
CA VAL A 106 -5.62 0.50 2.59
C VAL A 106 -6.91 1.30 2.73
N ARG A 107 -7.12 2.31 1.88
CA ARG A 107 -8.33 3.15 1.86
C ARG A 107 -9.56 2.34 1.45
N GLY A 108 -9.39 1.37 0.55
CA GLY A 108 -10.51 0.60 0.01
C GLY A 108 -11.43 1.48 -0.82
N GLU A 109 -10.84 2.43 -1.55
CA GLU A 109 -11.57 3.31 -2.44
C GLU A 109 -11.84 2.61 -3.79
N PRO A 110 -12.90 3.05 -4.50
CA PRO A 110 -13.17 2.62 -5.87
C PRO A 110 -11.93 2.75 -6.78
N ALA A 111 -11.60 1.68 -7.47
CA ALA A 111 -10.49 1.59 -8.40
C ALA A 111 -10.86 2.11 -9.79
N ALA A 112 -12.15 2.22 -10.13
CA ALA A 112 -12.63 2.70 -11.43
C ALA A 112 -11.92 3.98 -11.94
N PRO A 113 -11.69 5.04 -11.13
CA PRO A 113 -11.01 6.26 -11.58
C PRO A 113 -9.55 6.03 -12.03
N VAL A 114 -8.88 5.03 -11.47
CA VAL A 114 -7.45 4.76 -11.69
C VAL A 114 -7.20 3.44 -12.43
N ARG A 115 -8.26 2.69 -12.76
CA ARG A 115 -8.20 1.34 -13.35
C ARG A 115 -7.30 1.24 -14.59
N PRO A 116 -7.32 2.20 -15.55
CA PRO A 116 -6.42 2.16 -16.72
C PRO A 116 -4.92 2.26 -16.37
N TRP A 117 -4.60 2.67 -15.15
CA TRP A 117 -3.25 3.04 -14.73
C TRP A 117 -2.65 2.13 -13.66
N LEU A 118 -3.39 1.12 -13.19
CA LEU A 118 -2.95 0.21 -12.12
C LEU A 118 -1.61 -0.49 -12.41
N LEU A 119 -1.31 -0.75 -13.69
CA LEU A 119 -0.06 -1.40 -14.11
C LEU A 119 0.94 -0.42 -14.76
N ALA A 120 0.62 0.88 -14.80
CA ALA A 120 1.48 1.90 -15.37
C ALA A 120 2.66 2.23 -14.42
N PRO A 121 3.82 2.65 -14.94
CA PRO A 121 5.01 2.98 -14.15
C PRO A 121 4.92 4.39 -13.53
N LEU A 122 3.87 4.65 -12.75
CA LEU A 122 3.59 5.94 -12.12
C LEU A 122 3.92 5.92 -10.63
N THR A 123 4.54 6.99 -10.13
CA THR A 123 4.84 7.16 -8.69
C THR A 123 3.66 7.73 -7.89
N GLN A 124 2.61 8.20 -8.57
CA GLN A 124 1.42 8.83 -8.00
C GLN A 124 0.18 8.44 -8.82
N PRO A 125 -1.02 8.40 -8.21
CA PRO A 125 -2.24 8.12 -8.95
C PRO A 125 -2.50 9.25 -9.97
N PRO A 126 -2.87 8.91 -11.21
CA PRO A 126 -3.25 9.92 -12.20
C PRO A 126 -4.56 10.57 -11.77
N ALA A 127 -4.64 11.90 -11.90
CA ALA A 127 -5.76 12.77 -11.50
C ALA A 127 -5.87 13.15 -10.00
N GLY A 128 -4.74 13.52 -9.37
CA GLY A 128 -4.77 14.42 -8.21
C GLY A 128 -5.50 13.89 -6.97
N GLN A 129 -5.67 12.56 -6.86
CA GLN A 129 -6.14 11.96 -5.62
C GLN A 129 -5.13 12.31 -4.51
N PRO A 130 -5.58 12.94 -3.41
CA PRO A 130 -4.69 13.28 -2.32
C PRO A 130 -4.08 11.99 -1.80
N THR A 131 -2.76 11.90 -1.80
CA THR A 131 -2.05 10.79 -1.18
C THR A 131 -2.20 10.91 0.34
N ARG A 132 -1.78 9.90 1.09
CA ARG A 132 -1.79 9.99 2.55
C ARG A 132 -0.56 10.78 3.00
N GLY A 133 0.47 10.86 2.16
CA GLY A 133 1.80 11.31 2.55
C GLY A 133 2.41 10.41 3.63
N LYS A 134 3.55 10.82 4.18
CA LYS A 134 4.25 10.12 5.26
C LYS A 134 3.34 9.96 6.49
N VAL A 135 3.29 8.77 7.09
CA VAL A 135 2.66 8.58 8.41
C VAL A 135 3.52 9.27 9.48
N VAL A 136 2.93 10.24 10.18
CA VAL A 136 3.61 11.01 11.24
C VAL A 136 3.38 10.37 12.60
N CYS A 137 2.17 9.91 12.89
CA CYS A 137 1.84 9.20 14.13
C CYS A 137 1.52 7.74 13.85
N ASN A 138 2.48 6.84 14.04
CA ASN A 138 2.24 5.39 13.90
C ASN A 138 1.21 4.85 14.90
N CYS A 139 1.13 5.43 16.11
CA CYS A 139 0.22 4.99 17.19
C CYS A 139 -1.26 5.19 16.88
N PHE A 140 -1.61 6.18 16.06
CA PHE A 140 -2.98 6.46 15.67
C PHE A 140 -3.15 6.56 14.14
N ASP A 141 -2.12 6.18 13.38
CA ASP A 141 -2.09 6.17 11.91
C ASP A 141 -2.51 7.52 11.31
N VAL A 142 -1.90 8.59 11.84
CA VAL A 142 -2.15 9.97 11.39
C VAL A 142 -1.04 10.39 10.45
N SER A 143 -1.41 10.84 9.28
CA SER A 143 -0.47 11.19 8.21
C SER A 143 -0.17 12.68 8.12
N GLU A 144 0.97 13.01 7.52
CA GLU A 144 1.39 14.39 7.27
C GLU A 144 0.35 15.16 6.46
N GLU A 145 -0.23 14.54 5.43
CA GLU A 145 -1.23 15.19 4.59
C GLU A 145 -2.51 15.53 5.36
N ALA A 146 -2.99 14.63 6.22
CA ALA A 146 -4.13 14.89 7.09
C ALA A 146 -3.86 16.01 8.11
N ILE A 147 -2.62 16.10 8.62
CA ILE A 147 -2.18 17.15 9.55
C ILE A 147 -2.12 18.50 8.83
N VAL A 148 -1.50 18.55 7.65
CA VAL A 148 -1.36 19.79 6.86
C VAL A 148 -2.73 20.27 6.38
N ALA A 149 -3.61 19.38 5.95
CA ALA A 149 -4.97 19.73 5.54
C ALA A 149 -5.77 20.34 6.71
N ALA A 150 -5.67 19.76 7.90
CA ALA A 150 -6.28 20.29 9.12
C ALA A 150 -5.81 21.70 9.44
N PHE A 151 -4.50 21.94 9.44
CA PHE A 151 -3.94 23.27 9.73
C PHE A 151 -4.33 24.30 8.67
N ARG A 152 -4.32 23.93 7.38
CA ARG A 152 -4.81 24.80 6.30
C ARG A 152 -6.29 25.15 6.43
N ALA A 153 -7.09 24.26 7.02
CA ALA A 153 -8.49 24.52 7.34
C ALA A 153 -8.68 25.37 8.62
N GLY A 154 -7.60 25.78 9.28
CA GLY A 154 -7.63 26.59 10.50
C GLY A 154 -7.77 25.80 11.80
N GLU A 155 -7.66 24.47 11.76
CA GLU A 155 -7.65 23.64 12.96
C GLU A 155 -6.36 23.90 13.77
N ARG A 156 -6.46 24.10 15.09
CA ARG A 156 -5.28 24.26 15.96
C ARG A 156 -4.71 22.91 16.39
N LEU A 157 -3.44 22.88 16.80
CA LEU A 157 -2.78 21.65 17.23
C LEU A 157 -3.58 20.90 18.32
N GLU A 158 -4.12 21.60 19.31
CA GLU A 158 -4.90 20.97 20.39
C GLU A 158 -6.18 20.32 19.87
N GLN A 159 -6.83 20.93 18.86
CA GLN A 159 -8.05 20.39 18.25
C GLN A 159 -7.73 19.14 17.43
N LEU A 160 -6.66 19.19 16.63
CA LEU A 160 -6.16 18.04 15.88
C LEU A 160 -5.81 16.87 16.81
N GLN A 161 -5.13 17.14 17.93
CA GLN A 161 -4.79 16.12 18.92
C GLN A 161 -6.02 15.56 19.62
N ALA A 162 -7.02 16.37 19.94
CA ALA A 162 -8.27 15.90 20.52
C ALA A 162 -9.04 14.97 19.56
N ARG A 163 -9.08 15.30 18.28
CA ARG A 163 -9.79 14.52 17.23
C ARG A 163 -9.06 13.23 16.87
N THR A 164 -7.74 13.28 16.72
CA THR A 164 -6.94 12.16 16.17
C THR A 164 -6.19 11.36 17.23
N ARG A 165 -6.06 11.89 18.46
CA ARG A 165 -5.23 11.38 19.56
C ARG A 165 -3.73 11.39 19.26
N CYS A 166 -3.28 12.01 18.17
CA CYS A 166 -1.86 12.03 17.83
C CYS A 166 -1.03 12.67 18.97
N GLY A 167 0.10 12.05 19.30
CA GLY A 167 0.97 12.51 20.38
C GLY A 167 0.57 12.08 21.79
N SER A 168 -0.55 11.37 21.99
CA SER A 168 -1.02 10.98 23.33
C SER A 168 -0.66 9.54 23.76
N ASN A 169 -0.06 8.73 22.88
CA ASN A 169 0.33 7.34 23.19
C ASN A 169 1.84 7.23 23.47
N CYS A 170 2.68 7.02 22.44
CA CYS A 170 4.14 6.95 22.64
C CYS A 170 4.86 8.30 22.56
N GLY A 171 4.18 9.36 22.11
CA GLY A 171 4.74 10.71 21.98
C GLY A 171 5.79 10.93 20.88
N SER A 172 6.23 9.89 20.15
CA SER A 172 7.34 10.01 19.18
C SER A 172 7.08 10.99 18.02
N CYS A 173 5.82 11.22 17.70
CA CYS A 173 5.38 12.15 16.66
C CYS A 173 5.31 13.63 17.09
N LEU A 174 5.45 13.93 18.40
CA LEU A 174 5.29 15.30 18.94
C LEU A 174 6.28 16.32 18.34
N PRO A 175 7.58 16.03 18.15
CA PRO A 175 8.50 16.99 17.54
C PRO A 175 8.10 17.36 16.11
N GLU A 176 7.68 16.36 15.33
CA GLU A 176 7.28 16.57 13.94
C GLU A 176 5.93 17.32 13.85
N LEU A 177 4.97 17.01 14.71
CA LEU A 177 3.69 17.73 14.80
C LEU A 177 3.89 19.23 15.07
N LYS A 178 4.77 19.59 16.01
CA LYS A 178 5.10 20.99 16.30
C LYS A 178 5.76 21.68 15.11
N ARG A 179 6.66 20.98 14.40
CA ARG A 179 7.31 21.49 13.19
C ARG A 179 6.30 21.76 12.07
N LEU A 180 5.32 20.87 11.87
CA LEU A 180 4.26 21.04 10.87
C LEU A 180 3.31 22.18 11.24
N ALA A 181 2.93 22.30 12.51
CA ALA A 181 2.07 23.38 13.01
C ALA A 181 2.71 24.76 12.87
N ALA A 182 4.04 24.87 13.01
CA ALA A 182 4.76 26.12 12.83
C ALA A 182 4.94 26.56 11.37
N ARG A 183 4.68 25.66 10.40
CA ARG A 183 4.91 25.89 8.96
C ARG A 183 3.63 26.02 8.14
N SER A 184 2.47 25.83 8.75
CA SER A 184 1.15 25.80 8.11
C SER A 184 0.35 27.02 8.55
#